data_AF-A0A926AE65-F1
#
_entry.id   AF-A0A926AE65-F1
#
_cell.length_a   1.000
_cell.length_b   1.000
_cell.length_c   1.000
_cell.angle_alpha   90.00
_cell.angle_beta   90.00
_cell.angle_gamma   90.00
#
_symmetry.space_group_name_H-M   'P 1'
#
loop_
_entity.id
_entity.type
_entity.pdbx_description
1 polymer ?
#
loop_
_entity_poly.entity_id
_entity_poly.type
_entity_poly.pdbx_seq_one_letter_code
_entity_poly.pdbx_strand_id
1 'polypeptide(L)'
;VAQICRARGIPLASHDDDTAEKVDQMYALGVTISEFPVTAAAAQHARSLGMHTVMGAPNAYRGESTSGNLSAEAAVRAGLVDMLATDYFPAALLQVAFKLAERGVLPLFESAKLVSQYPADALGLHDRGQIAVGRRADLVLVDDDGEHPRVRATLRGGKFIYQDALLTREVAR
;
A
#
# COMPACT_ATOMS: atom_id res chain seq x y z
N VAL A 1 4.87 -23.98 -7.95
CA VAL A 1 4.79 -22.87 -6.98
C VAL A 1 3.35 -22.59 -6.56
N ALA A 2 2.46 -22.20 -7.47
CA ALA A 2 1.06 -21.88 -7.16
C ALA A 2 0.32 -22.94 -6.30
N GLN A 3 0.44 -24.22 -6.63
CA GLN A 3 -0.14 -25.31 -5.84
C GLN A 3 0.37 -25.35 -4.40
N ILE A 4 1.68 -25.10 -4.19
CA ILE A 4 2.30 -25.09 -2.86
C ILE A 4 1.81 -23.89 -2.05
N CYS A 5 1.74 -22.70 -2.67
CA CYS A 5 1.23 -21.49 -2.03
C CYS A 5 -0.21 -21.70 -1.56
N ARG A 6 -1.07 -22.23 -2.44
CA ARG A 6 -2.48 -22.53 -2.11
C ARG A 6 -2.59 -23.54 -0.95
N ALA A 7 -1.83 -24.64 -1.00
CA ALA A 7 -1.85 -25.65 0.05
C ALA A 7 -1.38 -25.12 1.42
N ARG A 8 -0.64 -24.00 1.44
CA ARG A 8 -0.11 -23.37 2.66
C ARG A 8 -0.80 -22.05 3.02
N GLY A 9 -1.83 -21.64 2.28
CA GLY A 9 -2.51 -20.35 2.50
C GLY A 9 -1.60 -19.13 2.31
N ILE A 10 -0.58 -19.23 1.44
CA ILE A 10 0.34 -18.13 1.13
C ILE A 10 -0.24 -17.35 -0.07
N PRO A 11 -0.53 -16.04 0.08
CA PRO A 11 -0.95 -15.19 -1.03
C PRO A 11 0.07 -15.20 -2.17
N LEU A 12 -0.41 -15.17 -3.40
CA LEU A 12 0.43 -15.10 -4.60
C LEU A 12 0.05 -13.85 -5.39
N ALA A 13 1.06 -13.15 -5.88
CA ALA A 13 0.92 -11.99 -6.75
C ALA A 13 1.41 -12.31 -8.18
N SER A 14 0.69 -11.83 -9.18
CA SER A 14 1.15 -11.68 -10.56
C SER A 14 1.87 -10.34 -10.71
N HIS A 15 2.63 -10.15 -11.80
CA HIS A 15 3.37 -8.92 -12.06
C HIS A 15 3.11 -8.41 -13.48
N ASP A 16 2.96 -7.09 -13.62
CA ASP A 16 2.77 -6.36 -14.87
C ASP A 16 1.60 -6.90 -15.70
N ASP A 17 0.44 -7.13 -15.09
CA ASP A 17 -0.74 -7.59 -15.84
C ASP A 17 -1.16 -6.54 -16.89
N ASP A 18 -1.18 -6.95 -18.15
CA ASP A 18 -1.36 -6.07 -19.32
C ASP A 18 -2.70 -6.31 -20.03
N THR A 19 -3.24 -7.52 -19.97
CA THR A 19 -4.49 -7.94 -20.61
C THR A 19 -5.44 -8.66 -19.66
N ALA A 20 -6.73 -8.70 -19.99
CA ALA A 20 -7.72 -9.46 -19.24
C ALA A 20 -7.41 -10.97 -19.32
N GLU A 21 -6.92 -11.45 -20.45
CA GLU A 21 -6.55 -12.84 -20.66
C GLU A 21 -5.39 -13.26 -19.76
N LYS A 22 -4.38 -12.39 -19.57
CA LYS A 22 -3.29 -12.65 -18.62
C LYS A 22 -3.82 -12.70 -17.19
N VAL A 23 -4.69 -11.77 -16.81
CA VAL A 23 -5.34 -11.76 -15.48
C VAL A 23 -6.13 -13.05 -15.25
N ASP A 24 -6.92 -13.52 -16.22
CA ASP A 24 -7.65 -14.79 -16.12
C ASP A 24 -6.73 -15.99 -15.90
N GLN A 25 -5.61 -16.04 -16.61
CA GLN A 25 -4.60 -17.09 -16.45
C GLN A 25 -4.01 -17.06 -15.03
N MET A 26 -3.66 -15.88 -14.53
CA MET A 26 -3.11 -15.71 -13.17
C MET A 26 -4.15 -16.09 -12.11
N TYR A 27 -5.40 -15.65 -12.28
CA TYR A 27 -6.51 -16.00 -11.40
C TYR A 27 -6.75 -17.52 -11.36
N ALA A 28 -6.73 -18.20 -12.51
CA ALA A 28 -6.87 -19.66 -12.58
C ALA A 28 -5.77 -20.39 -11.79
N LEU A 29 -4.56 -19.82 -11.71
CA LEU A 29 -3.47 -20.34 -10.89
C LEU A 29 -3.68 -20.09 -9.38
N GLY A 30 -4.65 -19.26 -9.00
CA GLY A 30 -4.95 -18.88 -7.61
C GLY A 30 -4.18 -17.67 -7.14
N VAL A 31 -3.72 -16.83 -8.06
CA VAL A 31 -3.21 -15.50 -7.74
C VAL A 31 -4.35 -14.66 -7.17
N THR A 32 -4.07 -13.96 -6.07
CA THR A 32 -5.05 -13.11 -5.37
C THR A 32 -4.68 -11.63 -5.44
N ILE A 33 -3.48 -11.31 -5.94
CA ILE A 33 -2.95 -9.95 -6.04
C ILE A 33 -2.45 -9.72 -7.47
N SER A 34 -2.92 -8.67 -8.13
CA SER A 34 -2.36 -8.16 -9.38
C SER A 34 -1.38 -7.03 -9.05
N GLU A 35 -0.08 -7.30 -9.20
CA GLU A 35 0.98 -6.33 -8.95
C GLU A 35 1.28 -5.53 -10.22
N PHE A 36 1.26 -4.20 -10.06
CA PHE A 36 1.57 -3.23 -11.11
C PHE A 36 0.85 -3.47 -12.44
N PRO A 37 -0.50 -3.63 -12.46
CA PRO A 37 -1.22 -3.74 -13.72
C PRO A 37 -0.90 -2.54 -14.61
N VAL A 38 -0.45 -2.80 -15.83
CA VAL A 38 0.05 -1.77 -16.74
C VAL A 38 -1.05 -1.13 -17.57
N THR A 39 -2.25 -1.70 -17.59
CA THR A 39 -3.45 -1.13 -18.22
C THR A 39 -4.62 -1.02 -17.24
N ALA A 40 -5.47 -0.01 -17.44
CA ALA A 40 -6.70 0.15 -16.64
C ALA A 40 -7.65 -1.03 -16.82
N ALA A 41 -7.70 -1.61 -18.03
CA ALA A 41 -8.52 -2.78 -18.33
C ALA A 41 -8.08 -4.01 -17.51
N ALA A 42 -6.78 -4.28 -17.43
CA ALA A 42 -6.26 -5.37 -16.59
C ALA A 42 -6.55 -5.13 -15.10
N ALA A 43 -6.32 -3.92 -14.60
CA ALA A 43 -6.62 -3.56 -13.21
C ALA A 43 -8.12 -3.74 -12.88
N GLN A 44 -9.00 -3.27 -13.77
CA GLN A 44 -10.45 -3.40 -13.60
C GLN A 44 -10.90 -4.86 -13.65
N HIS A 45 -10.33 -5.66 -14.56
CA HIS A 45 -10.66 -7.08 -14.67
C HIS A 45 -10.23 -7.86 -13.43
N ALA A 46 -9.00 -7.63 -12.93
CA ALA A 46 -8.49 -8.25 -11.72
C ALA A 46 -9.42 -7.99 -10.51
N ARG A 47 -9.86 -6.74 -10.35
CA ARG A 47 -10.83 -6.37 -9.31
C ARG A 47 -12.18 -7.06 -9.48
N SER A 48 -12.65 -7.21 -10.72
CA SER A 48 -13.93 -7.90 -11.00
C SER A 48 -13.91 -9.37 -10.57
N LEU A 49 -12.73 -9.99 -10.55
CA LEU A 49 -12.50 -11.35 -10.06
C LEU A 49 -12.24 -11.41 -8.54
N GLY A 50 -12.28 -10.27 -7.85
CA GLY A 50 -12.00 -10.15 -6.42
C GLY A 50 -10.51 -10.21 -6.07
N MET A 51 -9.61 -10.01 -7.04
CA MET A 51 -8.18 -9.85 -6.76
C MET A 51 -7.92 -8.44 -6.21
N HIS A 52 -6.92 -8.32 -5.34
CA HIS A 52 -6.41 -7.02 -4.91
C HIS A 52 -5.45 -6.46 -5.96
N THR A 53 -5.44 -5.16 -6.16
CA THR A 53 -4.47 -4.49 -7.03
C THR A 53 -3.47 -3.67 -6.21
N VAL A 54 -2.19 -3.79 -6.54
CA VAL A 54 -1.12 -3.02 -5.89
C VAL A 54 -0.32 -2.22 -6.90
N MET A 55 -0.06 -0.95 -6.57
CA MET A 55 0.77 -0.08 -7.41
C MET A 55 1.95 0.55 -6.65
N GLY A 56 2.96 1.04 -7.38
CA GLY A 56 4.17 1.58 -6.80
C GLY A 56 3.93 2.96 -6.18
N ALA A 57 4.20 3.08 -4.88
CA ALA A 57 4.20 4.35 -4.16
C ALA A 57 5.05 5.45 -4.83
N PRO A 58 6.24 5.17 -5.40
CA PRO A 58 7.04 6.20 -6.06
C PRO A 58 6.36 6.78 -7.30
N ASN A 59 5.65 5.93 -8.06
CA ASN A 59 4.92 6.36 -9.26
C ASN A 59 3.63 7.12 -8.89
N ALA A 60 2.94 6.69 -7.83
CA ALA A 60 1.79 7.43 -7.29
C ALA A 60 2.22 8.81 -6.74
N TYR A 61 3.38 8.88 -6.08
CA TYR A 61 3.95 10.16 -5.63
C TYR A 61 4.30 11.08 -6.80
N ARG A 62 4.93 10.54 -7.86
CA ARG A 62 5.26 11.31 -9.06
C ARG A 62 4.01 11.84 -9.78
N GLY A 63 2.91 11.07 -9.78
CA GLY A 63 1.66 11.40 -10.48
C GLY A 63 1.64 10.97 -11.95
N GLU A 64 2.77 10.52 -12.49
CA GLU A 64 2.95 10.15 -13.89
C GLU A 64 3.60 8.76 -14.02
N SER A 65 3.26 8.07 -15.11
CA SER A 65 3.95 6.86 -15.54
C SER A 65 5.12 7.22 -16.45
N THR A 66 6.32 6.72 -16.12
CA THR A 66 7.54 6.98 -16.89
C THR A 66 7.63 6.18 -18.19
N SER A 67 6.81 5.15 -18.36
CA SER A 67 6.83 4.23 -19.51
C SER A 67 5.58 4.32 -20.39
N GLY A 68 4.63 5.21 -20.10
CA GLY A 68 3.35 5.28 -20.80
C GLY A 68 2.32 4.24 -20.33
N ASN A 69 2.68 3.39 -19.36
CA ASN A 69 1.75 2.50 -18.67
C ASN A 69 0.72 3.27 -17.81
N LEU A 70 -0.26 2.58 -17.24
CA LEU A 70 -1.21 3.14 -16.30
C LEU A 70 -0.52 3.96 -15.19
N SER A 71 -0.94 5.23 -15.01
CA SER A 71 -0.48 6.05 -13.89
C SER A 71 -1.07 5.55 -12.58
N ALA A 72 -0.22 5.38 -11.57
CA ALA A 72 -0.67 4.92 -10.25
C ALA A 72 -1.59 5.93 -9.56
N GLU A 73 -1.36 7.25 -9.69
CA GLU A 73 -2.29 8.25 -9.16
C GLU A 73 -3.65 8.19 -9.89
N ALA A 74 -3.63 8.08 -11.23
CA ALA A 74 -4.86 7.98 -12.00
C ALA A 74 -5.66 6.71 -11.64
N ALA A 75 -4.97 5.60 -11.42
CA ALA A 75 -5.58 4.35 -10.99
C ALA A 75 -6.17 4.47 -9.57
N VAL A 76 -5.48 5.14 -8.64
CA VAL A 76 -6.04 5.45 -7.30
C VAL A 76 -7.30 6.31 -7.43
N ARG A 77 -7.28 7.38 -8.24
CA ARG A 77 -8.46 8.24 -8.49
C ARG A 77 -9.64 7.46 -9.07
N ALA A 78 -9.36 6.47 -9.92
CA ALA A 78 -10.36 5.62 -10.54
C ALA A 78 -10.85 4.47 -9.63
N GLY A 79 -10.33 4.35 -8.39
CA GLY A 79 -10.66 3.25 -7.49
C GLY A 79 -10.14 1.89 -7.97
N LEU A 80 -9.08 1.88 -8.78
CA LEU A 80 -8.48 0.69 -9.37
C LEU A 80 -7.27 0.16 -8.58
N VAL A 81 -6.92 0.78 -7.45
CA VAL A 81 -5.77 0.41 -6.60
C VAL A 81 -6.24 0.18 -5.17
N ASP A 82 -5.98 -0.99 -4.62
CA ASP A 82 -6.29 -1.31 -3.21
C ASP A 82 -5.14 -0.95 -2.27
N MET A 83 -3.90 -1.06 -2.73
CA MET A 83 -2.73 -0.87 -1.87
C MET A 83 -1.51 -0.33 -2.63
N LEU A 84 -0.57 0.23 -1.88
CA LEU A 84 0.69 0.75 -2.44
C LEU A 84 1.89 -0.01 -1.85
N ALA A 85 2.84 -0.34 -2.71
CA ALA A 85 4.13 -0.94 -2.35
C ALA A 85 5.28 0.05 -2.57
N THR A 86 6.39 -0.13 -1.85
CA THR A 86 7.56 0.76 -1.98
C THR A 86 8.18 0.75 -3.38
N ASP A 87 8.05 -0.38 -4.09
CA ASP A 87 8.76 -0.62 -5.34
C ASP A 87 10.27 -0.29 -5.16
N TYR A 88 10.91 0.36 -6.12
CA TYR A 88 12.32 0.75 -6.09
C TYR A 88 12.71 1.83 -5.06
N PHE A 89 11.77 2.45 -4.33
CA PHE A 89 12.09 3.53 -3.39
C PHE A 89 11.40 3.35 -2.02
N PRO A 90 12.07 2.71 -1.04
CA PRO A 90 11.54 2.42 0.29
C PRO A 90 10.95 3.61 1.06
N ALA A 91 11.49 4.82 0.86
CA ALA A 91 11.07 6.02 1.58
C ALA A 91 9.70 6.58 1.09
N ALA A 92 9.13 6.03 0.02
CA ALA A 92 7.95 6.61 -0.63
C ALA A 92 6.63 6.46 0.13
N LEU A 93 6.44 5.42 0.95
CA LEU A 93 5.10 5.07 1.49
C LEU A 93 4.48 6.17 2.37
N LEU A 94 5.27 6.76 3.26
CA LEU A 94 4.78 7.86 4.09
C LEU A 94 4.45 9.08 3.22
N GLN A 95 5.39 9.43 2.33
CA GLN A 95 5.29 10.62 1.50
C GLN A 95 4.08 10.54 0.56
N VAL A 96 3.82 9.37 -0.06
CA VAL A 96 2.69 9.21 -0.99
C VAL A 96 1.34 9.33 -0.30
N ALA A 97 1.18 8.82 0.92
CA ALA A 97 -0.09 8.93 1.64
C ALA A 97 -0.48 10.41 1.86
N PHE A 98 0.47 11.25 2.29
CA PHE A 98 0.25 12.69 2.45
C PHE A 98 0.12 13.40 1.10
N LYS A 99 0.94 13.04 0.10
CA LYS A 99 0.90 13.68 -1.22
C LYS A 99 -0.44 13.48 -1.93
N LEU A 100 -1.02 12.28 -1.84
CA LEU A 100 -2.36 12.01 -2.36
C LEU A 100 -3.43 12.86 -1.68
N ALA A 101 -3.29 13.13 -0.37
CA ALA A 101 -4.19 13.99 0.37
C ALA A 101 -4.05 15.46 -0.01
N GLU A 102 -2.81 15.96 -0.08
CA GLU A 102 -2.48 17.31 -0.53
C GLU A 102 -3.05 17.61 -1.93
N ARG A 103 -2.98 16.63 -2.85
CA ARG A 103 -3.51 16.73 -4.23
C ARG A 103 -5.02 16.50 -4.35
N GLY A 104 -5.73 16.28 -3.23
CA GLY A 104 -7.16 15.98 -3.25
C GLY A 104 -7.51 14.69 -4.01
N VAL A 105 -6.62 13.70 -4.05
CA VAL A 105 -6.89 12.38 -4.63
C VAL A 105 -7.80 11.58 -3.69
N LEU A 106 -7.45 11.56 -2.41
CA LEU A 106 -8.16 10.90 -1.33
C LEU A 106 -7.98 11.71 -0.04
N PRO A 107 -8.90 11.68 0.92
CA PRO A 107 -8.62 12.22 2.24
C PRO A 107 -7.50 11.42 2.93
N LEU A 108 -6.74 12.05 3.84
CA LEU A 108 -5.56 11.45 4.47
C LEU A 108 -5.84 10.10 5.15
N PHE A 109 -7.01 9.93 5.77
CA PHE A 109 -7.36 8.67 6.42
C PHE A 109 -7.57 7.52 5.42
N GLU A 110 -8.01 7.79 4.19
CA GLU A 110 -8.12 6.76 3.15
C GLU A 110 -6.76 6.49 2.48
N SER A 111 -5.96 7.53 2.21
CA SER A 111 -4.62 7.33 1.65
C SER A 111 -3.70 6.58 2.61
N ALA A 112 -3.84 6.80 3.92
CA ALA A 112 -3.14 6.03 4.94
C ALA A 112 -3.48 4.53 4.91
N LYS A 113 -4.73 4.16 4.58
CA LYS A 113 -5.14 2.74 4.49
C LYS A 113 -4.44 2.01 3.34
N LEU A 114 -4.15 2.69 2.22
CA LEU A 114 -3.41 2.12 1.08
C LEU A 114 -2.03 1.59 1.48
N VAL A 115 -1.44 2.11 2.56
CA VAL A 115 -0.10 1.75 3.06
C VAL A 115 -0.12 1.09 4.44
N SER A 116 -1.31 0.74 4.96
CA SER A 116 -1.45 0.13 6.29
C SER A 116 -2.50 -0.99 6.30
N GLN A 117 -3.78 -0.63 6.40
CA GLN A 117 -4.89 -1.56 6.52
C GLN A 117 -5.01 -2.47 5.29
N TYR A 118 -5.10 -1.90 4.09
CA TYR A 118 -5.38 -2.69 2.89
C TYR A 118 -4.27 -3.70 2.53
N PRO A 119 -2.96 -3.36 2.65
CA PRO A 119 -1.91 -4.37 2.57
C PRO A 119 -2.04 -5.48 3.63
N ALA A 120 -2.41 -5.14 4.87
CA ALA A 120 -2.59 -6.15 5.92
C ALA A 120 -3.77 -7.08 5.60
N ASP A 121 -4.89 -6.53 5.16
CA ASP A 121 -6.08 -7.29 4.78
C ASP A 121 -5.79 -8.23 3.58
N ALA A 122 -5.13 -7.71 2.53
CA ALA A 122 -4.76 -8.49 1.34
C ALA A 122 -3.79 -9.64 1.63
N LEU A 123 -2.97 -9.51 2.69
CA LEU A 123 -2.04 -10.54 3.14
C LEU A 123 -2.60 -11.44 4.25
N GLY A 124 -3.86 -11.26 4.66
CA GLY A 124 -4.47 -12.02 5.76
C GLY A 124 -3.88 -11.72 7.15
N LEU A 125 -3.25 -10.56 7.31
CA LEU A 125 -2.61 -10.13 8.56
C LEU A 125 -3.62 -9.41 9.46
N HIS A 126 -4.52 -10.16 10.06
CA HIS A 126 -5.58 -9.62 10.90
C HIS A 126 -5.11 -9.02 12.23
N ASP A 127 -3.84 -9.15 12.61
CA ASP A 127 -3.34 -8.62 13.88
C ASP A 127 -2.75 -7.20 13.78
N ARG A 128 -2.76 -6.56 12.59
CA ARG A 128 -2.14 -5.24 12.35
C ARG A 128 -2.86 -4.43 11.27
N GLY A 129 -2.29 -3.27 10.91
CA GLY A 129 -2.79 -2.40 9.83
C GLY A 129 -3.85 -1.39 10.28
N GLN A 130 -4.35 -1.49 11.51
CA GLN A 130 -5.36 -0.58 12.09
C GLN A 130 -5.00 -0.23 13.54
N ILE A 131 -5.30 1.01 13.94
CA ILE A 131 -5.23 1.43 15.34
C ILE A 131 -6.55 1.03 16.01
N ALA A 132 -6.58 -0.15 16.62
CA ALA A 132 -7.76 -0.69 17.29
C ALA A 132 -7.38 -1.60 18.46
N VAL A 133 -8.27 -1.69 19.45
CA VAL A 133 -8.10 -2.61 20.59
C VAL A 133 -7.97 -4.06 20.08
N GLY A 134 -7.02 -4.79 20.64
CA GLY A 134 -6.74 -6.18 20.27
C GLY A 134 -5.80 -6.36 19.07
N ARG A 135 -5.41 -5.27 18.39
CA ARG A 135 -4.35 -5.29 17.35
C ARG A 135 -2.97 -5.04 17.97
N ARG A 136 -1.92 -5.35 17.21
CA ARG A 136 -0.54 -5.02 17.56
C ARG A 136 -0.37 -3.52 17.72
N ALA A 137 0.36 -3.11 18.76
CA ALA A 137 0.81 -1.74 18.95
C ALA A 137 2.02 -1.42 18.05
N ASP A 138 1.85 -1.60 16.74
CA ASP A 138 2.81 -1.21 15.70
C ASP A 138 2.35 0.17 15.16
N LEU A 139 3.00 1.23 15.61
CA LEU A 139 2.55 2.62 15.40
C LEU A 139 3.69 3.47 14.86
N VAL A 140 3.35 4.42 13.97
CA VAL A 140 4.25 5.45 13.49
C VAL A 140 3.66 6.80 13.87
N LEU A 141 4.40 7.59 14.64
CA LEU A 141 4.05 8.97 14.95
C LEU A 141 4.64 9.85 13.86
N VAL A 142 3.78 10.60 13.20
CA VAL A 142 4.14 11.47 12.08
C VAL A 142 3.85 12.90 12.48
N ASP A 143 4.81 13.77 12.22
CA ASP A 143 4.65 15.21 12.25
C ASP A 143 4.55 15.70 10.80
N ASP A 144 3.56 16.55 10.54
CA ASP A 144 3.32 17.12 9.23
C ASP A 144 3.47 18.64 9.37
N ASP A 145 4.64 19.13 8.99
CA ASP A 145 4.96 20.55 8.97
C ASP A 145 4.35 21.27 7.75
N GLY A 146 3.58 20.56 6.92
CA GLY A 146 2.98 21.05 5.70
C GLY A 146 3.91 21.03 4.48
N GLU A 147 5.18 20.66 4.65
CA GLU A 147 6.10 20.45 3.53
C GLU A 147 6.37 18.96 3.30
N HIS A 148 6.84 18.25 4.33
CA HIS A 148 7.20 16.85 4.22
C HIS A 148 6.87 16.11 5.51
N PRO A 149 5.99 15.09 5.49
CA PRO A 149 5.70 14.29 6.68
C PRO A 149 6.97 13.60 7.18
N ARG A 150 7.23 13.72 8.49
CA ARG A 150 8.41 13.17 9.16
C ARG A 150 8.00 12.20 10.24
N VAL A 151 8.67 11.05 10.29
CA VAL A 151 8.52 10.11 11.41
C VAL A 151 9.22 10.70 12.63
N ARG A 152 8.48 10.87 13.73
CA ARG A 152 9.00 11.32 15.02
C ARG A 152 9.31 10.15 15.95
N ALA A 153 8.52 9.08 15.84
CA ALA A 153 8.72 7.85 16.59
C ALA A 153 8.08 6.65 15.88
N THR A 154 8.65 5.47 16.11
CA THR A 154 8.08 4.19 15.67
C THR A 154 8.03 3.22 16.84
N LEU A 155 6.85 2.65 17.08
CA LEU A 155 6.64 1.57 18.02
C LEU A 155 6.45 0.26 17.27
N ARG A 156 7.04 -0.82 17.81
CA ARG A 156 6.79 -2.19 17.38
C ARG A 156 6.39 -3.01 18.60
N GLY A 157 5.16 -3.53 18.60
CA GLY A 157 4.58 -4.26 19.74
C GLY A 157 4.59 -3.43 21.03
N GLY A 158 4.32 -2.13 20.94
CA GLY A 158 4.29 -1.21 22.07
C GLY A 158 5.66 -0.76 22.58
N LYS A 159 6.76 -1.18 21.93
CA LYS A 159 8.11 -0.75 22.27
C LYS A 159 8.65 0.23 21.24
N PHE A 160 9.20 1.34 21.68
CA PHE A 160 9.91 2.26 20.81
C PHE A 160 11.12 1.55 20.18
N ILE A 161 11.19 1.60 18.85
CA ILE A 161 12.37 1.16 18.06
C ILE A 161 13.07 2.34 17.39
N TYR A 162 12.40 3.49 17.35
CA TYR A 162 12.92 4.78 16.90
C TYR A 162 12.18 5.90 17.62
N GLN A 163 12.91 6.91 18.07
CA GLN A 163 12.39 8.18 18.60
C GLN A 163 13.43 9.26 18.28
N ASP A 164 12.99 10.41 17.80
CA ASP A 164 13.89 11.56 17.71
C ASP A 164 14.10 12.26 19.06
N ALA A 165 15.15 13.09 19.13
CA ALA A 165 15.55 13.76 20.36
C ALA A 165 14.54 14.79 20.89
N LEU A 166 13.60 15.24 20.05
CA LEU A 166 12.61 16.24 20.43
C LEU A 166 11.47 15.58 21.23
N LEU A 167 11.08 14.35 20.88
CA LEU A 167 10.04 13.61 21.60
C LEU A 167 10.48 13.18 23.02
N THR A 168 11.78 12.90 23.21
CA THR A 168 12.34 12.50 24.51
C THR A 168 12.30 13.63 25.56
N ARG A 169 12.29 14.90 25.12
CA ARG A 169 12.32 16.05 26.03
C ARG A 169 10.96 16.39 26.64
N GLU A 170 9.86 16.05 25.98
CA GLU A 170 8.50 16.34 26.48
C GLU A 170 7.99 15.29 27.47
N VAL A 171 8.44 14.04 27.38
CA VAL A 171 8.06 12.97 28.34
C VAL A 171 8.82 13.09 29.68
N ALA A 172 9.89 13.89 29.73
CA ALA A 172 10.70 14.12 30.92
C ALA A 172 10.26 15.34 31.76
N ARG A 173 9.12 15.96 31.43
CA ARG A 173 8.45 16.99 32.24
C ARG A 173 7.15 16.44 32.83
#